data_AF-A0A1L8QXF7-F1
#
_entry.id   AF-A0A1L8QXF7-F1
#
_cell.length_a   1.000
_cell.length_b   1.000
_cell.length_c   1.000
_cell.angle_alpha   90.00
_cell.angle_beta   90.00
_cell.angle_gamma   90.00
#
_symmetry.space_group_name_H-M   'P 1'
#
loop_
_entity.id
_entity.type
_entity.pdbx_description
1 polymer ?
#
loop_
_entity_poly.entity_id
_entity_poly.type
_entity_poly.pdbx_seq_one_letter_code
_entity_poly.pdbx_strand_id
1 'polypeptide(L)' 'MIYLVIAMTIADGTKQKQFRTYREALCYATDYRHIRSSRILKHQNVLADFSY' A
#
# COMPACT_ATOMS: atom_id res chain seq x y z
N MET A 1 12.28 10.80 3.35
CA MET A 1 11.62 10.17 2.19
C MET A 1 10.29 9.60 2.65
N ILE A 2 9.21 9.78 1.91
CA ILE A 2 7.86 9.30 2.29
C ILE A 2 7.37 8.32 1.22
N TYR A 3 6.85 7.18 1.68
CA TYR A 3 6.18 6.16 0.86
C TYR A 3 4.68 6.28 1.10
N LEU A 4 3.90 6.34 0.03
CA LEU A 4 2.44 6.35 0.11
C LEU A 4 1.91 4.99 -0.32
N VAL A 5 1.17 4.33 0.54
CA VAL A 5 0.47 3.08 0.21
C VAL A 5 -1.00 3.38 -0.01
N ILE A 6 -1.52 2.99 -1.17
CA ILE A 6 -2.94 2.97 -1.48
C ILE A 6 -3.37 1.51 -1.44
N ALA A 7 -4.30 1.16 -0.57
CA ALA A 7 -4.79 -0.20 -0.40
C ALA A 7 -6.32 -0.24 -0.55
N MET A 8 -6.83 -1.14 -1.39
CA MET A 8 -8.23 -1.50 -1.44
C MET A 8 -8.48 -2.65 -0.46
N THR A 9 -9.41 -2.44 0.46
CA THR A 9 -9.85 -3.48 1.39
C THR A 9 -10.80 -4.46 0.72
N ILE A 10 -10.96 -5.63 1.33
CA ILE A 10 -11.92 -6.64 0.88
C ILE A 10 -13.37 -6.11 0.95
N ALA A 11 -13.64 -5.17 1.85
CA ALA A 11 -14.92 -4.49 1.99
C ALA A 11 -15.08 -3.27 1.04
N ASP A 12 -14.37 -3.25 -0.09
CA ASP A 12 -14.35 -2.18 -1.10
C ASP A 12 -14.02 -0.76 -0.59
N GLY A 13 -13.31 -0.67 0.55
CA GLY A 13 -12.82 0.58 1.10
C GLY A 13 -11.43 0.91 0.60
N THR A 14 -11.21 2.11 0.04
CA THR A 14 -9.86 2.59 -0.28
C THR A 14 -9.24 3.26 0.94
N LYS A 15 -8.06 2.79 1.36
CA LYS A 15 -7.24 3.39 2.41
C LYS A 15 -5.94 3.92 1.83
N GLN A 16 -5.55 5.10 2.29
CA GLN A 16 -4.26 5.68 1.96
C GLN A 16 -3.46 5.92 3.23
N LYS A 17 -2.20 5.48 3.24
CA LYS A 17 -1.34 5.62 4.43
C LYS A 17 0.09 5.92 4.03
N GLN A 18 0.70 6.87 4.75
CA GLN A 18 2.07 7.29 4.52
C GLN A 18 3.02 6.62 5.51
N PHE A 19 4.21 6.26 5.04
CA PHE A 19 5.24 5.60 5.82
C PHE A 19 6.59 6.27 5.58
N ARG A 20 7.46 6.26 6.60
CA ARG A 20 8.82 6.82 6.51
C ARG A 20 9.78 5.85 5.83
N THR A 21 9.54 4.54 5.99
CA THR A 21 10.40 3.49 5.44
C THR A 21 9.65 2.62 4.42
N TYR A 22 10.40 2.08 3.46
CA TYR A 22 9.83 1.16 2.48
C TYR A 22 9.36 -0.15 3.12
N ARG A 23 10.07 -0.60 4.17
CA ARG A 23 9.72 -1.83 4.90
C ARG A 23 8.35 -1.74 5.57
N GLU A 24 8.05 -0.63 6.24
CA GLU A 24 6.73 -0.42 6.84
C GLU A 24 5.63 -0.34 5.76
N ALA A 25 5.91 0.35 4.66
CA ALA A 25 5.01 0.43 3.51
C ALA A 25 4.72 -0.96 2.93
N LEU A 26 5.75 -1.80 2.78
CA LEU A 26 5.61 -3.19 2.34
C LEU A 26 4.77 -4.01 3.32
N CYS A 27 5.10 -4.00 4.60
CA CYS A 27 4.35 -4.75 5.61
C CYS A 27 2.85 -4.39 5.61
N TYR A 28 2.52 -3.11 5.41
CA TYR A 28 1.14 -2.68 5.31
C TYR A 28 0.50 -3.07 3.97
N ALA A 29 1.21 -2.91 2.86
CA ALA A 29 0.72 -3.25 1.52
C ALA A 29 0.43 -4.76 1.38
N THR A 30 1.16 -5.61 2.10
CA THR A 30 1.02 -7.07 2.05
C THR A 30 0.14 -7.65 3.17
N ASP A 31 -0.73 -6.85 3.80
CA ASP A 31 -1.70 -7.37 4.78
C ASP A 31 -2.91 -8.03 4.08
N TYR A 32 -2.68 -9.24 3.55
CA TYR A 32 -3.65 -10.01 2.75
C TYR A 32 -4.94 -10.35 3.50
N ARG A 33 -4.97 -10.24 4.84
CA ARG A 33 -6.16 -10.52 5.63
C ARG A 33 -7.23 -9.45 5.47
N HIS A 34 -6.82 -8.22 5.14
CA HIS A 34 -7.71 -7.06 5.12
C HIS A 34 -7.71 -6.34 3.76
N ILE A 35 -6.74 -6.65 2.89
CA ILE A 35 -6.45 -5.94 1.66
C ILE A 35 -6.59 -6.89 0.47
N ARG A 36 -7.36 -6.44 -0.52
CA ARG A 36 -7.56 -7.11 -1.82
C ARG A 36 -6.49 -6.72 -2.83
N SER A 37 -6.12 -5.44 -2.85
CA SER A 37 -5.03 -4.95 -3.68
C SER A 37 -4.35 -3.76 -3.02
N SER A 38 -3.08 -3.54 -3.32
CA SER A 38 -2.34 -2.41 -2.80
C SER A 38 -1.27 -1.94 -3.77
N ARG A 39 -0.91 -0.66 -3.64
CA ARG A 39 0.11 -0.01 -4.45
C ARG A 39 0.96 0.89 -3.58
N ILE A 40 2.27 0.79 -3.74
CA ILE A 40 3.25 1.64 -3.06
C ILE A 40 3.76 2.68 -4.05
N LEU A 41 3.68 3.95 -3.66
CA LEU A 41 4.12 5.11 -4.41
C LEU A 41 5.29 5.79 -3.68
N LYS A 42 6.25 6.31 -4.45
CA LYS A 42 7.32 7.19 -3.95
C LYS A 42 7.56 8.30 -4.96
N HIS A 43 7.42 9.55 -4.52
CA HIS A 43 7.48 10.73 -5.41
C HIS A 43 6.61 10.55 -6.67
N GLN A 44 5.37 10.10 -6.48
CA GLN A 44 4.39 9.83 -7.55
C GLN A 44 4.72 8.66 -8.50
N ASN A 45 5.87 7.99 -8.33
CA ASN A 45 6.20 6.77 -9.07
C ASN A 45 5.68 5.54 -8.35
N VAL A 46 5.11 4.60 -9.10
CA VAL A 46 4.72 3.29 -8.60
C VAL A 46 5.98 2.45 -8.39
N LEU A 47 6.23 2.07 -7.13
CA LEU A 47 7.35 1.20 -6.76
C LEU A 47 6.96 -0.27 -6.74
N ALA A 48 5.74 -0.55 -6.28
CA ALA A 48 5.21 -1.90 -6.17
C ALA A 48 3.71 -1.85 -6.33
N ASP A 49 3.18 -2.86 -7.02
CA ASP A 49 1.75 -3.07 -7.24
C ASP A 49 1.45 -4.52 -6.89
N PHE A 50 0.37 -4.71 -6.16
CA PHE A 50 -0.04 -5.97 -5.60
C PHE A 50 -1.54 -6.16 -5.81
N SER A 51 -1.92 -7.28 -6.42
CA SER A 51 -3.30 -7.69 -6.61
C SER A 51 -3.44 -9.15 -6.20
N TYR A 52 -4.42 -9.43 -5.33
CA TYR A 52 -4.67 -10.74 -4.72
C TYR A 52 -6.06 -11.26 -5.05
#